data_AF-A0A7W0S431-F1
#
_entry.id   AF-A0A7W0S431-F1
#
_cell.length_a   1.000
_cell.length_b   1.000
_cell.length_c   1.000
_cell.angle_alpha   90.00
_cell.angle_beta   90.00
_cell.angle_gamma   90.00
#
_symmetry.space_group_name_H-M   'P 1'
#
loop_
_entity.id
_entity.type
_entity.pdbx_description
1 polymer ?
#
loop_
_entity_poly.entity_id
_entity_poly.type
_entity_poly.pdbx_seq_one_letter_code
_entity_poly.pdbx_strand_id
1 'polypeptide(L)' 'MTEMITNNAEPKPVTRCVECDREVDHYVTFVNPSNETQSICWDCQQRADKGFNTKKTWRRSARQKDIEAVTEE' A
#
# COMPACT_ATOMS: atom_id res chain seq x y z
N MET A 1 36.56 16.69 2.15
CA MET A 1 35.33 17.50 2.20
C MET A 1 34.19 16.53 1.99
N THR A 2 33.44 16.20 3.05
CA THR A 2 32.36 15.22 2.98
C THR A 2 31.08 15.99 2.67
N GLU A 3 30.58 15.88 1.45
CA GLU A 3 29.34 16.53 1.04
C GLU A 3 28.16 15.88 1.78
N MET A 4 27.32 16.72 2.39
CA MET A 4 26.12 16.27 3.10
C MET A 4 25.02 16.06 2.08
N ILE A 5 24.69 14.80 1.78
CA ILE A 5 23.56 14.46 0.91
C ILE A 5 22.27 14.78 1.67
N THR A 6 21.62 15.89 1.32
CA THR A 6 20.28 16.20 1.80
C THR A 6 19.27 15.42 0.96
N ASN A 7 18.72 14.34 1.53
CA ASN A 7 17.56 13.68 0.94
C ASN A 7 16.37 14.63 1.12
N ASN A 8 16.13 15.50 0.15
CA ASN A 8 14.92 16.33 0.01
C ASN A 8 13.71 15.43 -0.32
N ALA A 9 13.45 14.42 0.50
CA ALA A 9 12.24 13.62 0.42
C ALA A 9 11.12 14.47 1.01
N GLU A 10 10.42 15.22 0.15
CA GLU A 10 9.15 15.83 0.54
C GLU A 10 8.25 14.74 1.14
N PRO A 11 7.56 15.02 2.26
CA PRO A 11 6.69 14.04 2.89
C PRO A 11 5.61 13.64 1.87
N LYS A 12 5.65 12.38 1.44
CA LYS A 12 4.67 11.85 0.49
C LYS A 12 3.31 11.76 1.20
N PRO A 13 2.20 12.09 0.51
CA PRO A 13 0.88 11.96 1.09
C PRO A 13 0.57 10.49 1.38
N VAL A 14 -0.06 10.23 2.53
CA VAL A 14 -0.56 8.89 2.86
C VAL A 14 -1.51 8.44 1.76
N THR A 15 -1.24 7.29 1.15
CA THR A 15 -2.00 6.78 0.01
C THR A 15 -2.45 5.34 0.26
N ARG A 16 -3.60 4.97 -0.30
CA ARG A 16 -4.16 3.62 -0.20
C ARG A 16 -3.48 2.67 -1.19
N CYS A 17 -2.97 1.55 -0.68
CA CYS A 17 -2.36 0.50 -1.50
C CYS A 17 -3.42 -0.27 -2.30
N VAL A 18 -3.23 -0.44 -3.61
CA VAL A 18 -4.17 -1.17 -4.48
C VAL A 18 -4.23 -2.69 -4.19
N GLU A 19 -3.16 -3.26 -3.62
CA GLU A 19 -3.05 -4.71 -3.36
C GLU A 19 -3.62 -5.14 -2.00
N CYS A 20 -3.40 -4.34 -0.95
CA CYS A 20 -3.79 -4.69 0.42
C CYS A 20 -4.73 -3.70 1.08
N ASP A 21 -5.15 -2.67 0.35
CA ASP A 21 -6.15 -1.69 0.78
C ASP A 21 -5.75 -0.81 1.97
N ARG A 22 -4.51 -0.92 2.44
CA ARG A 22 -4.00 -0.18 3.60
C ARG A 22 -3.56 1.23 3.21
N GLU A 23 -3.87 2.21 4.05
CA GLU A 23 -3.28 3.54 4.03
C GLU A 23 -1.83 3.48 4.49
N VAL A 24 -0.90 3.91 3.64
CA VAL A 24 0.54 3.84 3.89
C VAL A 24 1.23 5.13 3.47
N ASP A 25 2.28 5.48 4.20
CA ASP A 25 3.20 6.57 3.89
C ASP A 25 4.39 6.09 3.03
N HIS A 26 4.72 4.79 3.10
CA HIS A 26 5.78 4.16 2.30
C HIS A 26 5.20 3.30 1.16
N TYR A 27 5.24 3.84 -0.05
CA TYR A 27 4.74 3.18 -1.25
C TYR A 27 5.56 3.51 -2.51
N VAL A 28 5.43 2.65 -3.51
CA VAL A 28 5.93 2.85 -4.87
C VAL A 28 4.74 3.10 -5.77
N THR A 29 4.89 4.04 -6.68
CA THR A 29 3.87 4.41 -7.65
C THR A 29 4.20 3.79 -9.01
N PHE A 30 3.24 3.08 -9.59
CA PHE A 30 3.31 2.45 -10.90
C PHE A 30 2.33 3.11 -11.85
N VAL A 31 2.73 3.28 -13.11
CA VAL A 31 1.83 3.76 -14.17
C VAL A 31 1.46 2.55 -15.02
N ASN A 32 0.17 2.27 -15.13
CA ASN A 32 -0.32 1.16 -15.95
C ASN A 32 -0.34 1.56 -17.46
N PRO A 33 -0.52 0.60 -18.39
CA PRO A 33 -0.64 0.89 -19.81
C PRO A 33 -1.84 1.79 -20.18
N SER A 34 -2.86 1.83 -19.31
CA SER A 34 -4.02 2.72 -19.41
C SER A 34 -3.75 4.14 -18.87
N ASN A 35 -2.50 4.45 -18.53
CA ASN A 35 -2.05 5.72 -17.95
C ASN A 35 -2.64 6.06 -16.58
N GLU A 36 -3.15 5.06 -15.86
CA GLU A 36 -3.62 5.20 -14.49
C GLU A 36 -2.48 4.94 -13.51
N THR A 37 -2.46 5.74 -12.46
CA THR A 37 -1.44 5.69 -11.42
C THR A 37 -1.91 4.78 -10.29
N GLN A 38 -1.15 3.73 -10.00
CA GLN A 38 -1.43 2.77 -8.95
C GLN A 38 -0.34 2.82 -7.89
N SER A 39 -0.74 2.94 -6.61
CA SER A 39 0.21 2.97 -5.49
C SER A 39 0.23 1.62 -4.79
N ILE A 40 1.42 1.04 -4.64
CA ILE A 40 1.65 -0.26 -3.98
C ILE A 40 2.59 -0.06 -2.80
N CYS A 41 2.20 -0.55 -1.62
CA CYS A 41 3.02 -0.46 -0.43
C CYS A 41 4.27 -1.34 -0.52
N TRP A 42 5.34 -0.93 0.16
CA TRP A 42 6.61 -1.68 0.16
C TRP A 42 6.48 -3.14 0.62
N ASP A 43 5.59 -3.44 1.57
CA ASP A 43 5.36 -4.82 2.01
C ASP A 43 4.79 -5.70 0.88
N CYS A 44 3.88 -5.17 0.06
CA CYS A 44 3.37 -5.87 -1.11
C CYS A 44 4.45 -5.99 -2.19
N GLN A 45 5.23 -4.94 -2.42
CA GLN A 45 6.32 -4.95 -3.39
C GLN A 45 7.38 -6.00 -3.04
N GLN A 46 7.81 -6.05 -1.78
CA GLN A 46 8.80 -7.01 -1.28
C GLN A 46 8.30 -8.46 -1.37
N ARG A 47 6.99 -8.69 -1.19
CA ARG A 47 6.41 -10.02 -1.39
C ARG A 47 6.43 -10.44 -2.85
N ALA A 48 6.12 -9.51 -3.76
CA ALA A 48 6.18 -9.77 -5.20
C ALA A 48 7.61 -10.08 -5.65
N ASP A 49 8.59 -9.29 -5.21
CA ASP A 49 10.01 -9.46 -5.54
C ASP A 49 10.57 -10.81 -5.04
N LYS A 50 10.21 -11.19 -3.82
CA LYS A 50 10.63 -12.47 -3.22
C LYS A 50 9.85 -13.69 -3.72
N GLY A 51 8.89 -13.51 -4.63
CA GLY A 51 7.96 -14.57 -5.06
C GLY A 51 7.08 -15.10 -3.92
N PHE A 52 7.00 -14.38 -2.80
CA PHE A 52 6.36 -14.80 -1.54
C PHE A 52 4.86 -14.47 -1.54
N ASN A 53 4.15 -14.86 -2.62
CA ASN A 53 2.69 -15.04 -2.70
C ASN A 53 2.25 -15.32 -4.16
N THR A 54 2.89 -16.28 -4.84
CA THR A 54 2.43 -16.81 -6.16
C THR A 54 1.13 -17.64 -6.03
N LYS A 55 0.19 -17.22 -5.18
CA LYS A 55 -1.20 -17.69 -5.23
C LYS A 55 -2.09 -16.48 -5.42
N LYS A 56 -2.64 -16.36 -6.62
CA LYS A 56 -3.58 -15.31 -7.08
C LYS A 56 -4.79 -15.09 -6.15
N THR A 57 -5.04 -16.02 -5.22
CA THR A 57 -6.18 -16.03 -4.30
C THR A 57 -5.84 -15.57 -2.89
N TRP A 58 -4.57 -15.30 -2.56
CA TRP A 58 -4.24 -14.82 -1.22
C TRP A 58 -4.65 -13.35 -1.08
N ARG A 59 -5.68 -13.10 -0.27
CA ARG A 59 -6.05 -11.76 0.21
C ARG A 59 -5.97 -11.80 1.73
N ARG A 60 -5.49 -10.72 2.36
CA ARG A 60 -5.74 -10.56 3.80
C ARG A 60 -7.23 -10.33 3.96
N SER A 61 -7.91 -11.15 4.76
CA SER A 61 -9.28 -10.83 5.18
C SER A 61 -9.28 -9.41 5.72
N ALA A 62 -10.15 -8.57 5.16
CA ALA A 62 -10.44 -7.28 5.76
C ALA A 62 -10.82 -7.56 7.22
N ARG A 63 -10.31 -6.74 8.14
CA ARG A 63 -10.78 -6.76 9.52
C ARG A 63 -12.20 -6.20 9.47
N GLN A 64 -13.18 -7.06 9.19
CA GLN A 64 -14.59 -6.71 9.31
C GLN A 64 -14.76 -6.38 10.80
N LYS A 65 -14.83 -5.09 11.11
CA LYS A 65 -15.40 -4.69 12.39
C LYS A 65 -16.86 -5.05 12.27
N ASP A 66 -17.32 -5.99 13.07
CA ASP A 66 -18.75 -6.19 13.30
C ASP A 66 -19.26 -4.87 13.88
N ILE A 67 -19.81 -4.02 13.02
CA ILE A 67 -20.60 -2.89 13.49
C ILE A 67 -21.93 -3.53 13.87
N GLU A 68 -22.05 -3.96 15.12
CA GLU A 68 -23.33 -4.30 15.72
C GLU A 68 -24.22 -3.06 15.57
N ALA A 69 -25.22 -3.16 14.70
CA ALA A 69 -26.24 -2.14 14.55
C ALA A 69 -26.97 -2.02 15.88
N VAL A 70 -26.68 -0.97 16.64
CA VAL A 70 -27.50 -0.56 17.78
C VAL A 70 -28.81 -0.08 17.19
N THR A 71 -29.83 -0.94 17.20
CA THR A 71 -31.21 -0.53 17.01
C THR A 71 -31.62 0.29 18.22
N GLU A 72 -31.96 1.55 18.00
CA GLU A 72 -32.61 2.45 18.95
C GLU A 72 -33.96 1.88 19.39
N GLU A 73 -34.21 1.85 20.71
CA GLU A 73 -35.54 1.88 21.35
C GLU A 73 -35.52 2.84 22.53
#